data_AF-A0A4P7D4C2-F1
#
_entry.id   AF-A0A4P7D4C2-F1
#
_cell.length_a   1.000
_cell.length_b   1.000
_cell.length_c   1.000
_cell.angle_alpha   90.00
_cell.angle_beta   90.00
_cell.angle_gamma   90.00
#
_symmetry.space_group_name_H-M   'P 1'
#
loop_
_entity.id
_entity.type
_entity.pdbx_description
1 polymer ?
#
loop_
_entity_poly.entity_id
_entity_poly.type
_entity_poly.pdbx_seq_one_letter_code
_entity_poly.pdbx_strand_id
1 'polypeptide(L)' 'MSDPNPEDPRHLDGLEAIARCPGESIELEVADWLVAKGFARHQDLVRDSAFGGIAATEKGMMWLERLGRRV' A
#
# COMPACT_ATOMS: atom_id res chain seq x y z
N MET A 1 -17.91 5.93 13.53
CA MET A 1 -17.14 5.61 12.31
C MET A 1 -16.28 4.41 12.68
N SER A 2 -16.54 3.24 12.10
CA SER A 2 -15.85 2.00 12.49
C SER A 2 -14.37 2.12 12.20
N ASP A 3 -13.52 1.82 13.18
CA ASP A 3 -12.09 1.69 12.95
C ASP A 3 -11.88 0.68 11.82
N PRO A 4 -11.27 1.08 10.69
CA PRO A 4 -11.22 0.21 9.55
C PRO A 4 -10.27 -0.96 9.85
N ASN A 5 -10.81 -2.17 9.69
CA ASN A 5 -10.26 -3.41 10.24
C ASN A 5 -8.91 -3.74 9.54
N PRO A 6 -7.80 -3.88 10.29
CA PRO A 6 -6.50 -4.27 9.73
C PRO A 6 -6.47 -5.72 9.18
N GLU A 7 -7.56 -6.47 9.25
CA GLU A 7 -7.67 -7.87 8.83
C GLU A 7 -8.23 -8.07 7.41
N ASP A 8 -8.64 -7.02 6.69
CA ASP A 8 -9.09 -7.20 5.30
C ASP A 8 -7.89 -7.68 4.44
N PRO A 9 -7.95 -8.89 3.85
CA PRO A 9 -6.86 -9.44 3.05
C PRO A 9 -6.46 -8.50 1.90
N ARG A 10 -7.40 -7.70 1.36
CA ARG A 10 -7.15 -6.79 0.24
C ARG A 10 -6.17 -5.69 0.59
N HIS A 11 -6.18 -5.17 1.83
CA HIS A 11 -5.21 -4.16 2.25
C HIS A 11 -3.80 -4.75 2.35
N LEU A 12 -3.69 -6.00 2.80
CA LEU A 12 -2.42 -6.70 2.87
C LEU A 12 -1.87 -7.03 1.49
N ASP A 13 -2.72 -7.58 0.62
CA ASP A 13 -2.34 -7.93 -0.75
C ASP A 13 -1.99 -6.67 -1.55
N GLY A 14 -2.74 -5.57 -1.36
CA GLY A 14 -2.42 -4.27 -1.97
C GLY A 14 -1.11 -3.69 -1.47
N LEU A 15 -0.82 -3.79 -0.17
CA LEU A 15 0.46 -3.34 0.39
C LEU A 15 1.63 -4.21 -0.11
N GLU A 16 1.43 -5.52 -0.20
CA GLU A 16 2.42 -6.45 -0.74
C GLU A 16 2.71 -6.18 -2.22
N ALA A 17 1.68 -5.88 -3.01
CA ALA A 17 1.79 -5.53 -4.41
C ALA A 17 2.69 -4.28 -4.61
N ILE A 18 2.41 -3.20 -3.88
CA ILE A 18 3.19 -1.95 -4.00
C ILE A 18 4.57 -2.03 -3.31
N ALA A 19 4.75 -2.96 -2.37
CA ALA A 19 6.04 -3.23 -1.74
C ALA A 19 6.99 -3.95 -2.71
N ARG A 20 6.47 -4.92 -3.46
CA ARG A 20 7.22 -5.65 -4.50
C ARG A 20 7.44 -4.81 -5.76
N CYS A 21 6.44 -4.04 -6.16
CA CYS A 21 6.43 -3.23 -7.38
C CYS A 21 5.92 -1.82 -7.07
N PRO A 22 6.81 -0.85 -6.79
CA PRO A 22 6.41 0.54 -6.59
C PRO A 22 5.69 1.08 -7.83
N GLY A 23 4.46 1.59 -7.66
CA GLY A 23 3.62 2.02 -8.78
C GLY A 23 2.66 0.99 -9.34
N GLU A 24 2.56 -0.18 -8.72
CA GLU A 24 1.52 -1.16 -9.06
C GLU A 24 0.12 -0.54 -8.93
N SER A 25 -0.77 -0.88 -9.87
CA SER A 25 -2.15 -0.42 -9.85
C SER A 25 -2.94 -1.27 -8.86
N ILE A 26 -3.36 -0.66 -7.74
CA ILE A 26 -4.25 -1.29 -6.76
C ILE A 26 -5.59 -0.54 -6.69
N GLU A 27 -6.60 -1.15 -6.06
CA GLU A 27 -7.91 -0.52 -5.87
C GLU A 27 -7.78 0.82 -5.12
N LEU A 28 -8.52 1.84 -5.56
CA LEU A 28 -8.45 3.19 -4.99
C LEU A 28 -8.77 3.20 -3.49
N GLU A 29 -9.78 2.44 -3.06
CA GLU A 29 -10.15 2.34 -1.64
C GLU A 29 -9.02 1.75 -0.78
N VAL A 30 -8.28 0.77 -1.33
CA VAL A 30 -7.13 0.15 -0.67
C VAL A 30 -5.97 1.13 -0.61
N ALA A 31 -5.70 1.83 -1.71
CA ALA A 31 -4.67 2.88 -1.77
C ALA A 31 -4.94 3.98 -0.73
N ASP A 32 -6.16 4.52 -0.71
CA ASP A 32 -6.57 5.56 0.23
C ASP A 32 -6.44 5.09 1.68
N TRP A 33 -6.83 3.85 1.98
CA TRP A 33 -6.67 3.31 3.32
C TRP A 33 -5.19 3.17 3.73
N LEU A 34 -4.35 2.62 2.84
CA LEU A 34 -2.92 2.45 3.10
C LEU A 34 -2.21 3.79 3.30
N VAL A 35 -2.57 4.81 2.52
CA VAL A 35 -2.07 6.18 2.69
C VAL A 35 -2.58 6.79 3.99
N ALA A 36 -3.87 6.67 4.30
CA ALA A 36 -4.48 7.20 5.52
C ALA A 36 -3.89 6.57 6.80
N LYS A 37 -3.48 5.31 6.75
CA LYS A 37 -2.78 4.62 7.85
C LYS A 37 -1.27 4.87 7.87
N GLY A 38 -0.73 5.53 6.85
CA GLY A 38 0.70 5.78 6.69
C GLY A 38 1.51 4.52 6.37
N PHE A 39 0.88 3.47 5.81
CA PHE A 39 1.56 2.30 5.29
C PHE A 39 2.05 2.51 3.86
N ALA A 40 1.38 3.37 3.08
CA ALA A 40 1.79 3.77 1.75
C ALA A 40 1.94 5.30 1.64
N ARG A 41 2.61 5.76 0.58
CA ARG A 41 2.70 7.17 0.22
C ARG A 41 2.54 7.34 -1.30
N HIS A 42 2.00 8.47 -1.72
CA HIS A 42 2.06 8.87 -3.13
C HIS A 42 3.52 9.09 -3.53
N GLN A 43 3.88 8.58 -4.70
CA GLN A 43 5.17 8.75 -5.32
C GLN A 43 4.95 9.33 -6.71
N ASP A 44 5.59 10.46 -6.98
CA ASP A 44 5.68 10.98 -8.34
C ASP A 44 6.55 10.02 -9.16
N LEU A 45 5.90 9.08 -9.84
CA LEU A 45 6.55 8.24 -10.81
C LEU A 45 6.68 9.04 -12.11
N VAL A 46 7.93 9.23 -12.54
CA VAL A 46 8.27 9.91 -13.81
C VAL A 46 7.75 9.13 -15.04
N ARG A 47 7.28 7.89 -14.84
CA ARG A 47 6.70 7.05 -15.90
C ARG A 47 5.17 7.13 -15.89
N ASP A 48 4.66 7.91 -16.83
CA ASP A 48 3.48 7.62 -17.65
C ASP A 48 2.33 6.89 -16.93
N SER A 49 1.51 7.63 -16.19
CA SER A 49 0.07 7.38 -16.08
C SER A 49 -0.58 8.50 -15.26
N ALA A 50 -1.81 8.86 -15.63
CA ALA A 50 -2.57 9.99 -15.10
C ALA A 50 -2.95 9.90 -13.61
N PHE A 51 -2.41 8.92 -12.88
CA PHE A 51 -2.59 8.69 -11.46
C PHE A 51 -1.22 8.37 -10.88
N GLY A 52 -0.58 9.33 -10.20
CA GLY A 52 0.72 9.11 -9.57
C GLY A 52 0.72 7.83 -8.74
N GLY A 53 1.73 6.98 -8.94
CA GLY A 53 1.79 5.69 -8.26
C GLY A 53 1.89 5.83 -6.75
N ILE A 54 1.57 4.75 -6.04
CA ILE A 54 1.79 4.66 -4.60
C ILE A 54 2.90 3.64 -4.32
N ALA A 55 3.66 3.89 -3.26
CA ALA A 55 4.74 3.04 -2.81
C ALA A 55 4.59 2.74 -1.32
N ALA A 56 4.96 1.52 -0.91
CA ALA A 56 5.03 1.18 0.50
C ALA A 56 6.03 2.09 1.24
N THR A 57 5.67 2.48 2.45
CA THR A 57 6.57 3.19 3.39
C THR A 57 7.31 2.17 4.25
N GLU A 58 8.34 2.61 4.98
CA GLU A 58 9.03 1.77 5.97
C GLU A 58 8.06 1.14 6.98
N LYS A 59 7.07 1.90 7.45
CA LYS A 59 6.01 1.38 8.34
C LYS A 59 5.21 0.26 7.68
N GLY A 60 4.90 0.40 6.39
CA GLY A 60 4.23 -0.64 5.60
C GLY A 60 5.08 -1.91 5.48
N MET A 61 6.35 -1.74 5.15
CA MET A 61 7.30 -2.86 5.03
C MET A 61 7.45 -3.62 6.37
N MET A 62 7.68 -2.91 7.47
CA MET A 62 7.77 -3.51 8.80
C MET A 62 6.49 -4.25 9.21
N TRP A 63 5.32 -3.76 8.78
CA TRP A 63 4.05 -4.41 9.05
C TRP A 63 3.92 -5.74 8.30
N LEU A 64 4.35 -5.79 7.03
CA LEU A 64 4.42 -7.04 6.26
C LEU A 64 5.39 -8.05 6.88
N GLU A 65 6.57 -7.60 7.31
CA GLU A 65 7.57 -8.44 7.98
C GLU A 65 7.02 -9.03 9.29
N ARG A 66 6.30 -8.24 10.09
CA ARG A 66 5.67 -8.70 11.34
C ARG A 66 4.65 -9.81 11.10
N LEU A 67 3.99 -9.80 9.94
CA LEU A 67 3.02 -10.83 9.55
C LEU A 67 3.68 -12.04 8.88
N GLY A 68 5.01 -12.07 8.76
CA GLY A 68 5.75 -13.16 8.14
C GLY A 68 5.69 -13.14 6.60
N ARG A 69 5.23 -12.04 6.00
CA ARG A 69 5.24 -11.86 4.54
C ARG A 69 6.56 -11.22 4.12
N ARG A 70 7.33 -11.94 3.31
CA ARG A 70 8.64 -11.50 2.80
C ARG A 70 8.41 -10.86 1.43
N VAL A 71 8.51 -9.53 1.37
CA VAL A 71 8.36 -8.71 0.16
C VAL A 71 9.69 -8.18 -0.36
#